data_AF-A0A330L3T8-F1
#
_entry.id   AF-A0A330L3T8-F1
#
_cell.length_a   1.000
_cell.length_b   1.000
_cell.length_c   1.000
_cell.angle_alpha   90.00
_cell.angle_beta   90.00
_cell.angle_gamma   90.00
#
_symmetry.space_group_name_H-M   'P 1'
#
loop_
_entity.id
_entity.type
_entity.pdbx_description
1 polymer ?
#
loop_
_entity_poly.entity_id
_entity_poly.type
_entity_poly.pdbx_seq_one_letter_code
_entity_poly.pdbx_strand_id
1 'polypeptide(L)'
;MHHTRAPYYLFLIWLLFNQTSCLTVTDRVIPGPTLRQESAVTSQGVPGGHLVIHPDHQGWTVSLTEPLLRHVEIVRTERKEEHSYYLNPFAIPAGMFACPSSVWGWFWSAVASIPDPTRQFEQRKALVDFTFTSCLMALSIVRTDQKVKDVETVVEHKLESDSRPFTEGRVTLSWQGTREVSVPYPVTADGRAIVRVSHLATALQQHEVSFTTVPRGRIELVAWHRDQVLRRWPVEVTAEQLEAAVQMGTPVMAPRSRWPRSLVFKIGTESLPAARPDPVSTIQDLLVQQGLTVVASEAQQPLVLRELEQNLTGLVEDDLAIGPGHWRAATVLVLITTGSSDANQSGVSVSCVNVQTRELLARLDVTAGPEGFSGALDVLAIRFQNLLRHLPNHAIPSER
;
A
#
# COMPACT_ATOMS: atom_id res chain seq x y z
N MET A 1 74.17 -49.31 -19.50
CA MET A 1 74.40 -48.50 -18.28
C MET A 1 73.76 -47.13 -18.49
N HIS A 2 72.64 -46.92 -17.80
CA HIS A 2 71.88 -45.68 -17.73
C HIS A 2 72.54 -44.72 -16.73
N HIS A 3 72.57 -43.42 -17.05
CA HIS A 3 72.03 -42.32 -16.24
C HIS A 3 72.79 -41.01 -16.50
N THR A 4 72.20 -40.11 -17.29
CA THR A 4 72.38 -38.63 -17.19
C THR A 4 71.31 -37.89 -18.04
N ARG A 5 70.02 -38.21 -17.87
CA ARG A 5 68.90 -37.41 -18.45
C ARG A 5 68.00 -36.76 -17.39
N ALA A 6 68.21 -37.03 -16.10
CA ALA A 6 67.38 -36.53 -15.01
C ALA A 6 67.41 -35.00 -14.77
N PRO A 7 68.53 -34.25 -14.95
CA PRO A 7 68.53 -32.84 -14.54
C PRO A 7 67.71 -31.95 -15.48
N TYR A 8 67.57 -32.33 -16.76
CA TYR A 8 66.85 -31.51 -17.75
C TYR A 8 65.34 -31.57 -17.57
N TYR A 9 64.78 -32.76 -17.28
CA TYR A 9 63.34 -32.93 -17.06
C TYR A 9 62.89 -32.32 -15.73
N LEU A 10 63.70 -32.40 -14.67
CA LEU A 10 63.39 -31.72 -13.40
C LEU A 10 63.40 -30.21 -13.56
N PHE A 11 64.34 -29.66 -14.34
CA PHE A 11 64.37 -28.22 -14.65
C PHE A 11 63.16 -27.79 -15.48
N LEU A 12 62.74 -28.60 -16.47
CA LEU A 12 61.55 -28.34 -17.28
C LEU A 12 60.25 -28.46 -16.49
N ILE A 13 60.13 -29.45 -15.61
CA ILE A 13 58.97 -29.60 -14.70
C ILE A 13 58.93 -28.44 -13.71
N TRP A 14 60.07 -27.99 -13.18
CA TRP A 14 60.15 -26.83 -12.29
C TRP A 14 59.80 -25.51 -12.99
N LEU A 15 60.19 -25.35 -14.26
CA LEU A 15 59.76 -24.24 -15.12
C LEU A 15 58.26 -24.28 -15.41
N LEU A 16 57.70 -25.47 -15.69
CA LEU A 16 56.27 -25.65 -15.97
C LEU A 16 55.40 -25.44 -14.71
N PHE A 17 55.85 -25.88 -13.53
CA PHE A 17 55.12 -25.70 -12.27
C PHE A 17 55.14 -24.25 -11.76
N ASN A 18 56.21 -23.49 -12.02
CA ASN A 18 56.27 -22.07 -11.67
C ASN A 18 55.42 -21.18 -12.60
N GLN A 19 55.05 -21.66 -13.79
CA GLN A 19 54.27 -20.87 -14.76
C GLN A 19 52.75 -20.89 -14.51
N THR A 20 52.23 -21.76 -13.63
CA THR A 20 50.77 -21.90 -13.42
C THR A 20 50.21 -21.05 -12.27
N SER A 21 51.05 -20.35 -11.51
CA SER A 21 50.61 -19.56 -10.37
C SER A 21 50.10 -18.18 -10.81
N CYS A 22 48.83 -18.11 -11.20
CA CYS A 22 48.14 -16.84 -11.45
C CYS A 22 47.88 -16.17 -10.10
N LEU A 23 48.59 -15.08 -9.80
CA LEU A 23 48.36 -14.34 -8.57
C LEU A 23 47.24 -13.33 -8.84
N THR A 24 46.08 -13.53 -8.22
CA THR A 24 44.95 -12.62 -8.35
C THR A 24 44.97 -11.69 -7.15
N VAL A 25 45.14 -10.39 -7.38
CA VAL A 25 45.09 -9.37 -6.32
C VAL A 25 43.84 -8.55 -6.51
N THR A 26 43.05 -8.45 -5.44
CA THR A 26 41.92 -7.52 -5.38
C THR A 26 42.47 -6.16 -4.94
N ASP A 27 42.64 -5.23 -5.88
CA ASP A 27 43.30 -3.95 -5.60
C ASP A 27 42.35 -2.91 -5.02
N ARG A 28 41.05 -3.03 -5.32
CA ARG A 28 40.06 -2.03 -4.90
C ARG A 28 38.68 -2.63 -4.72
N VAL A 29 38.10 -2.39 -3.55
CA VAL A 29 36.67 -2.59 -3.30
C VAL A 29 36.03 -1.20 -3.31
N ILE A 30 35.24 -0.93 -4.35
CA ILE A 30 34.47 0.32 -4.44
C ILE A 30 33.08 0.03 -3.87
N PRO A 31 32.72 0.61 -2.72
CA PRO A 31 31.38 0.44 -2.20
C PRO A 31 30.35 1.16 -3.09
N GLY A 32 29.36 0.42 -3.57
CA GLY A 32 28.20 0.95 -4.28
C GLY A 32 27.03 1.25 -3.33
N PRO A 33 25.85 1.55 -3.91
CA PRO A 33 24.64 1.85 -3.14
C PRO A 33 24.21 0.67 -2.26
N THR A 34 23.63 0.99 -1.11
CA THR A 34 22.97 0.02 -0.24
C THR A 34 21.50 -0.07 -0.64
N LEU A 35 21.07 -1.27 -1.01
CA LEU A 35 19.67 -1.59 -1.24
C LEU A 35 19.10 -2.24 0.01
N ARG A 36 17.93 -1.74 0.41
CA ARG A 36 17.16 -2.31 1.51
C ARG A 36 16.18 -3.30 0.91
N GLN A 37 16.35 -4.58 1.21
CA GLN A 37 15.51 -5.65 0.72
C GLN A 37 14.78 -6.33 1.87
N GLU A 38 13.49 -6.61 1.68
CA GLU A 38 12.70 -7.40 2.63
C GLU A 38 12.84 -8.87 2.25
N SER A 39 13.42 -9.68 3.14
CA SER A 39 13.67 -11.09 2.85
C SER A 39 12.57 -11.99 3.40
N ALA A 40 11.98 -11.65 4.55
CA ALA A 40 10.84 -12.39 5.12
C ALA A 40 9.98 -11.53 6.04
N VAL A 41 8.72 -11.93 6.19
CA VAL A 41 7.78 -11.36 7.16
C VAL A 41 7.23 -12.49 8.01
N THR A 42 7.41 -12.38 9.32
CA THR A 42 6.90 -13.37 10.27
C THR A 42 5.90 -12.70 11.19
N SER A 43 4.70 -13.28 11.31
CA SER A 43 3.71 -12.80 12.28
C SER A 43 4.23 -13.01 13.71
N GLN A 44 4.14 -11.96 14.54
CA GLN A 44 4.54 -12.01 15.94
C GLN A 44 3.38 -11.67 16.86
N GLY A 45 3.00 -12.65 17.69
CA GLY A 45 2.14 -12.41 18.85
C GLY A 45 0.64 -12.36 18.53
N VAL A 46 -0.13 -11.95 19.54
CA VAL A 46 -1.60 -11.88 19.45
C VAL A 46 -1.99 -10.61 18.71
N PRO A 47 -2.92 -10.68 17.74
CA PRO A 47 -3.48 -9.51 17.07
C PRO A 47 -3.86 -8.40 18.03
N GLY A 48 -3.36 -7.20 17.75
CA GLY A 48 -3.74 -5.98 18.43
C GLY A 48 -5.12 -5.52 17.97
N GLY A 49 -5.88 -4.93 18.89
CA GLY A 49 -7.17 -4.33 18.57
C GLY A 49 -7.37 -3.10 19.43
N HIS A 50 -7.63 -1.96 18.81
CA HIS A 50 -7.92 -0.71 19.49
C HIS A 50 -9.37 -0.31 19.21
N LEU A 51 -10.06 0.16 20.26
CA LEU A 51 -11.44 0.63 20.20
C LEU A 51 -11.45 2.14 20.43
N VAL A 52 -11.98 2.90 19.48
CA VAL A 52 -12.20 4.34 19.64
C VAL A 52 -13.70 4.60 19.68
N ILE A 53 -14.16 5.33 20.69
CA ILE A 53 -15.56 5.74 20.83
C ILE A 53 -15.79 6.96 19.92
N HIS A 54 -16.89 6.97 19.17
CA HIS A 54 -17.24 8.11 18.33
C HIS A 54 -17.67 9.32 19.17
N PRO A 55 -17.50 10.56 18.67
CA PRO A 55 -17.88 11.78 19.40
C PRO A 55 -19.37 11.88 19.74
N ASP A 56 -20.23 11.20 18.98
CA ASP A 56 -21.68 11.16 19.20
C ASP A 56 -22.10 10.14 20.27
N HIS A 57 -21.17 9.34 20.81
CA HIS A 57 -21.45 8.22 21.72
C HIS A 57 -22.45 7.19 21.13
N GLN A 58 -22.59 7.14 19.81
CA GLN A 58 -23.54 6.28 19.09
C GLN A 58 -22.82 5.26 18.18
N GLY A 59 -21.51 5.13 18.33
CA GLY A 59 -20.71 4.17 17.57
C GLY A 59 -19.28 4.01 18.07
N TRP A 60 -18.60 3.04 17.46
CA TRP A 60 -17.21 2.72 17.73
C TRP A 60 -16.47 2.37 16.46
N THR A 61 -15.20 2.76 16.45
CA THR A 61 -14.19 2.31 15.49
C THR A 61 -13.40 1.18 16.12
N VAL A 62 -13.38 0.01 15.50
CA VAL A 62 -12.46 -1.06 15.86
C VAL A 62 -11.35 -1.11 14.81
N SER A 63 -10.12 -0.82 15.20
CA SER A 63 -8.93 -0.99 14.35
C SER A 63 -8.16 -2.23 14.79
N LEU A 64 -7.97 -3.18 13.87
CA LEU A 64 -7.27 -4.44 14.08
C LEU A 64 -5.91 -4.40 13.38
N THR A 65 -4.85 -4.66 14.14
CA THR A 65 -3.47 -4.63 13.63
C THR A 65 -2.74 -5.90 13.99
N GLU A 66 -2.05 -6.50 13.02
CA GLU A 66 -1.17 -7.64 13.24
C GLU A 66 0.24 -7.13 13.53
N PRO A 67 0.84 -7.46 14.69
CA PRO A 67 2.24 -7.20 14.90
C PRO A 67 3.05 -8.17 14.01
N LEU A 68 3.91 -7.62 13.18
CA LEU A 68 4.76 -8.37 12.27
C LEU A 68 6.22 -8.10 12.61
N LEU A 69 7.06 -9.09 12.36
CA LEU A 69 8.50 -8.93 12.43
C LEU A 69 9.07 -9.07 11.02
N ARG A 70 9.63 -7.97 10.52
CA ARG A 70 10.24 -7.88 9.19
C ARG A 70 11.71 -8.24 9.30
N HIS A 71 12.12 -9.20 8.49
CA HIS A 71 13.51 -9.53 8.25
C HIS A 71 13.96 -8.66 7.08
N VAL A 72 14.76 -7.65 7.40
CA VAL A 72 15.29 -6.69 6.43
C VAL A 72 16.75 -7.00 6.23
N GLU A 73 17.12 -7.25 4.98
CA GLU A 73 18.49 -7.42 4.54
C GLU A 73 18.97 -6.13 3.90
N ILE A 74 20.07 -5.59 4.42
CA ILE A 74 20.75 -4.47 3.78
C ILE A 74 21.83 -5.08 2.88
N VAL A 75 21.52 -5.13 1.59
CA VAL A 75 22.44 -5.62 0.57
C VAL A 75 23.23 -4.43 0.05
N ARG A 76 24.56 -4.54 0.04
CA ARG A 76 25.43 -3.55 -0.58
C ARG A 76 25.98 -4.15 -1.85
N THR A 77 25.83 -3.42 -2.95
CA THR A 77 26.54 -3.75 -4.17
C THR A 77 27.98 -3.30 -3.99
N GLU A 78 28.93 -4.21 -4.02
CA GLU A 78 30.37 -3.93 -4.04
C GLU A 78 30.91 -4.15 -5.44
N ARG A 79 31.59 -3.15 -5.99
CA ARG A 79 32.32 -3.30 -7.24
C ARG A 79 33.76 -3.67 -6.90
N LYS A 80 34.14 -4.92 -7.22
CA LYS A 80 35.49 -5.44 -7.00
C LYS A 80 36.29 -5.34 -8.29
N GLU A 81 37.41 -4.64 -8.19
CA GLU A 81 38.41 -4.57 -9.26
C GLU A 81 39.49 -5.59 -8.97
N GLU A 82 39.54 -6.64 -9.78
CA GLU A 82 40.53 -7.71 -9.69
C GLU A 82 41.57 -7.55 -10.80
N HIS A 83 42.85 -7.66 -10.44
CA HIS A 83 43.94 -7.78 -11.40
C HIS A 83 44.55 -9.17 -11.30
N SER A 84 44.67 -9.82 -12.45
CA SER A 84 45.36 -11.09 -12.59
C SER A 84 46.75 -10.84 -13.15
N TYR A 85 47.73 -11.37 -12.43
CA TYR A 85 49.14 -11.26 -12.72
C TYR A 85 49.64 -12.60 -13.24
N TYR A 86 50.22 -12.61 -14.45
CA TYR A 86 50.81 -13.80 -15.06
C TYR A 86 52.31 -13.58 -15.25
N LEU A 87 53.10 -14.61 -14.96
CA LEU A 87 54.52 -14.64 -15.29
C LEU A 87 54.68 -14.67 -16.81
N ASN A 88 55.36 -13.68 -17.39
CA ASN A 88 55.66 -13.69 -18.82
C ASN A 88 56.68 -14.79 -19.13
N PRO A 89 56.35 -15.79 -19.96
CA PRO A 89 57.28 -16.87 -20.30
C PRO A 89 58.49 -16.40 -21.13
N PHE A 90 58.46 -15.18 -21.69
CA PHE A 90 59.57 -14.58 -22.45
C PHE A 90 60.45 -13.64 -21.63
N ALA A 91 60.26 -13.64 -20.32
CA ALA A 91 61.07 -12.87 -19.42
C ALA A 91 62.51 -13.35 -19.37
N ILE A 92 63.43 -12.42 -19.56
CA ILE A 92 64.85 -12.64 -19.27
C ILE A 92 64.97 -12.99 -17.78
N PRO A 93 65.65 -14.09 -17.40
CA PRO A 93 65.73 -14.50 -16.00
C PRO A 93 66.23 -13.34 -15.13
N ALA A 94 65.53 -13.11 -14.03
CA ALA A 94 65.69 -12.00 -13.08
C ALA A 94 67.08 -11.91 -12.39
N GLY A 95 68.10 -12.59 -12.91
CA GLY A 95 69.48 -12.48 -12.47
C GLY A 95 70.33 -11.46 -13.23
N MET A 96 69.89 -10.93 -14.39
CA MET A 96 70.72 -10.00 -15.17
C MET A 96 70.40 -8.51 -14.96
N PHE A 97 69.19 -8.13 -14.53
CA PHE A 97 68.82 -6.70 -14.35
C PHE A 97 67.91 -6.39 -13.15
N ALA A 98 67.55 -7.38 -12.35
CA ALA A 98 66.54 -7.23 -11.32
C ALA A 98 67.13 -7.34 -9.91
N CYS A 99 67.87 -6.32 -9.50
CA CYS A 99 68.15 -6.08 -8.10
C CYS A 99 68.09 -4.56 -7.86
N PRO A 100 67.44 -4.06 -6.80
CA PRO A 100 67.37 -2.62 -6.49
C PRO A 100 68.72 -2.06 -5.99
N SER A 101 69.83 -2.70 -6.33
CA SER A 101 71.19 -2.21 -6.11
C SER A 101 71.71 -1.35 -7.25
N SER A 102 70.95 -1.15 -8.33
CA SER A 102 71.35 -0.22 -9.38
C SER A 102 71.32 1.23 -8.87
N VAL A 103 72.34 2.00 -9.25
CA VAL A 103 72.56 3.42 -8.87
C VAL A 103 71.31 4.28 -9.10
N TRP A 104 70.47 3.89 -10.06
CA TRP A 104 69.20 4.56 -10.37
C TRP A 104 68.13 4.38 -9.28
N GLY A 105 68.03 3.21 -8.66
CA GLY A 105 67.10 2.96 -7.55
C GLY A 105 67.47 3.75 -6.29
N TRP A 106 68.77 3.84 -5.99
CA TRP A 106 69.30 4.71 -4.93
C TRP A 106 69.07 6.18 -5.22
N PHE A 107 69.25 6.61 -6.48
CA PHE A 107 68.99 8.00 -6.90
C PHE A 107 67.53 8.40 -6.66
N TRP A 108 66.56 7.58 -7.09
CA TRP A 108 65.14 7.90 -6.88
C TRP A 108 64.71 7.78 -5.42
N SER A 109 65.23 6.82 -4.66
CA SER A 109 64.99 6.73 -3.22
C SER A 109 65.59 7.94 -2.47
N ALA A 110 66.74 8.45 -2.91
CA ALA A 110 67.37 9.64 -2.34
C ALA A 110 66.57 10.91 -2.67
N VAL A 111 66.13 11.07 -3.92
CA VAL A 111 65.28 12.20 -4.36
C VAL A 111 63.94 12.23 -3.62
N ALA A 112 63.32 11.07 -3.39
CA ALA A 112 62.06 10.97 -2.67
C ALA A 112 62.20 11.05 -1.13
N SER A 113 63.43 10.95 -0.60
CA SER A 113 63.72 11.11 0.83
C SER A 113 63.99 12.55 1.27
N ILE A 114 64.02 13.51 0.32
CA ILE A 114 64.13 14.94 0.63
C ILE A 114 62.78 15.39 1.23
N PRO A 115 62.72 15.69 2.54
CA PRO A 115 61.45 15.89 3.22
C PRO A 115 60.87 17.26 2.85
N ASP A 116 59.84 17.27 2.00
CA ASP A 116 58.93 18.41 1.88
C ASP A 116 57.71 18.11 2.77
N PRO A 117 57.53 18.83 3.89
CA PRO A 117 56.45 18.55 4.84
C PRO A 117 55.05 18.71 4.24
N THR A 118 54.92 19.43 3.12
CA THR A 118 53.63 19.64 2.45
C THR A 118 53.22 18.50 1.51
N ARG A 119 54.16 17.62 1.10
CA ARG A 119 53.92 16.57 0.09
C ARG A 119 54.25 15.14 0.56
N GLN A 120 54.49 14.95 1.86
CA GLN A 120 54.88 13.64 2.42
C GLN A 120 53.94 12.47 2.03
N PHE A 121 52.63 12.72 1.95
CA PHE A 121 51.67 11.66 1.62
C PHE A 121 51.78 11.23 0.14
N GLU A 122 51.93 12.18 -0.76
CA GLU A 122 52.12 11.95 -2.20
C GLU A 122 53.48 11.28 -2.48
N GLN A 123 54.53 11.72 -1.78
CA GLN A 123 55.87 11.13 -1.87
C GLN A 123 55.88 9.67 -1.37
N ARG A 124 55.21 9.36 -0.25
CA ARG A 124 55.09 7.98 0.23
C ARG A 124 54.30 7.11 -0.74
N LYS A 125 53.22 7.63 -1.33
CA LYS A 125 52.44 6.91 -2.34
C LYS A 125 53.27 6.63 -3.59
N ALA A 126 53.98 7.63 -4.10
CA ALA A 126 54.85 7.47 -5.26
C ALA A 126 55.99 6.46 -5.02
N LEU A 127 56.54 6.41 -3.80
CA LEU A 127 57.61 5.48 -3.44
C LEU A 127 57.10 4.03 -3.34
N VAL A 128 55.89 3.83 -2.80
CA VAL A 128 55.22 2.52 -2.78
C VAL A 128 54.83 2.08 -4.19
N ASP A 129 54.24 2.95 -4.99
CA ASP A 129 53.89 2.66 -6.38
C ASP A 129 55.15 2.33 -7.20
N PHE A 130 56.26 3.05 -6.99
CA PHE A 130 57.53 2.79 -7.68
C PHE A 130 58.18 1.47 -7.24
N THR A 131 58.21 1.15 -5.95
CA THR A 131 58.74 -0.14 -5.45
C THR A 131 57.89 -1.32 -5.88
N PHE A 132 56.57 -1.16 -5.90
CA PHE A 132 55.66 -2.20 -6.40
C PHE A 132 55.84 -2.42 -7.91
N THR A 133 55.87 -1.34 -8.70
CA THR A 133 56.05 -1.41 -10.16
C THR A 133 57.42 -1.97 -10.55
N SER A 134 58.48 -1.62 -9.81
CA SER A 134 59.83 -2.15 -10.06
C SER A 134 59.97 -3.62 -9.67
N CYS A 135 59.33 -4.08 -8.59
CA CYS A 135 59.25 -5.51 -8.26
C CYS A 135 58.46 -6.31 -9.31
N LEU A 136 57.37 -5.76 -9.85
CA LEU A 136 56.60 -6.40 -10.92
C LEU A 136 57.38 -6.50 -12.25
N MET A 137 58.14 -5.45 -12.59
CA MET A 137 59.06 -5.47 -13.74
C MET A 137 60.20 -6.48 -13.56
N ALA A 138 60.77 -6.57 -12.35
CA ALA A 138 61.81 -7.53 -11.99
C ALA A 138 61.34 -8.99 -12.13
N LEU A 139 60.08 -9.26 -11.79
CA LEU A 139 59.46 -10.57 -11.94
C LEU A 139 58.77 -10.76 -13.30
N SER A 140 58.90 -9.81 -14.23
CA SER A 140 58.33 -9.86 -15.59
C SER A 140 56.84 -10.22 -15.63
N ILE A 141 56.12 -9.78 -14.61
CA ILE A 141 54.73 -10.11 -14.43
C ILE A 141 53.92 -9.15 -15.33
N VAL A 142 53.20 -9.71 -16.30
CA VAL A 142 52.31 -8.92 -17.16
C VAL A 142 50.97 -8.78 -16.46
N ARG A 143 50.53 -7.54 -16.28
CA ARG A 143 49.18 -7.20 -15.83
C ARG A 143 48.22 -7.47 -16.98
N THR A 144 47.21 -8.31 -16.75
CA THR A 144 46.13 -8.54 -17.72
C THR A 144 44.97 -7.56 -17.52
N ASP A 145 44.03 -7.58 -18.47
CA ASP A 145 42.84 -6.71 -18.50
C ASP A 145 42.12 -6.67 -17.16
N GLN A 146 41.74 -5.44 -16.77
CA GLN A 146 40.99 -5.16 -15.56
C GLN A 146 39.66 -5.93 -15.59
N LYS A 147 39.47 -6.86 -14.64
CA LYS A 147 38.18 -7.52 -14.45
C LYS A 147 37.40 -6.80 -13.36
N VAL A 148 36.28 -6.22 -13.77
CA VAL A 148 35.30 -5.65 -12.86
C VAL A 148 34.24 -6.71 -12.60
N LYS A 149 34.03 -7.04 -11.33
CA LYS A 149 32.88 -7.85 -10.91
C LYS A 149 32.05 -7.05 -9.93
N ASP A 150 30.75 -7.00 -10.21
CA ASP A 150 29.78 -6.52 -9.24
C ASP A 150 29.37 -7.70 -8.36
N VAL A 151 29.54 -7.55 -7.05
CA VAL A 151 29.22 -8.56 -6.05
C VAL A 151 28.23 -7.95 -5.08
N GLU A 152 27.08 -8.59 -4.93
CA GLU A 152 26.13 -8.25 -3.88
C GLU A 152 26.58 -8.91 -2.58
N THR A 153 26.90 -8.09 -1.58
CA THR A 153 27.23 -8.56 -0.23
C THR A 153 26.11 -8.18 0.72
N VAL A 154 25.59 -9.15 1.46
CA VAL A 154 24.66 -8.89 2.55
C VAL A 154 25.46 -8.29 3.70
N VAL A 155 25.22 -7.02 3.99
CA VAL A 155 25.98 -6.27 5.01
C VAL A 155 25.38 -6.50 6.39
N GLU A 156 24.05 -6.57 6.47
CA GLU A 156 23.37 -6.63 7.75
C GLU A 156 22.00 -7.30 7.63
N HIS A 157 21.69 -8.18 8.58
CA HIS A 157 20.34 -8.68 8.80
C HIS A 157 19.74 -7.89 9.98
N LYS A 158 18.67 -7.15 9.72
CA LYS A 158 17.91 -6.43 10.75
C LYS A 158 16.54 -7.06 10.95
N LEU A 159 16.16 -7.15 12.22
CA LEU A 159 14.81 -7.50 12.63
C LEU A 159 14.12 -6.20 13.03
N GLU A 160 13.08 -5.82 12.29
CA GLU A 160 12.29 -4.62 12.58
C GLU A 160 10.86 -5.01 12.94
N SER A 161 10.35 -4.47 14.04
CA SER A 161 8.93 -4.61 14.37
C SER A 161 8.09 -3.70 13.46
N ASP A 162 7.09 -4.27 12.83
CA ASP A 162 6.10 -3.61 11.98
C ASP A 162 4.69 -3.93 12.51
N SER A 163 3.71 -3.15 12.08
CA SER A 163 2.30 -3.43 12.37
C SER A 163 1.49 -3.18 11.11
N ARG A 164 0.80 -4.20 10.62
CA ARG A 164 -0.04 -4.07 9.42
C ARG A 164 -1.53 -4.21 9.76
N PRO A 165 -2.41 -3.52 9.03
CA PRO A 165 -3.84 -3.68 9.23
C PRO A 165 -4.29 -5.09 8.84
N PHE A 166 -5.27 -5.63 9.56
CA PHE A 166 -5.93 -6.87 9.18
C PHE A 166 -6.80 -6.65 7.93
N THR A 167 -6.48 -7.30 6.83
CA THR A 167 -7.30 -7.21 5.60
C THR A 167 -8.49 -8.15 5.62
N GLU A 168 -8.48 -9.17 6.48
CA GLU A 168 -9.51 -10.19 6.58
C GLU A 168 -10.05 -10.28 8.01
N GLY A 169 -11.37 -10.32 8.18
CA GLY A 169 -12.00 -10.46 9.48
C GLY A 169 -13.39 -9.84 9.53
N ARG A 170 -14.04 -10.00 10.69
CA ARG A 170 -15.31 -9.33 10.98
C ARG A 170 -15.38 -8.91 12.43
N VAL A 171 -16.05 -7.81 12.70
CA VAL A 171 -16.42 -7.39 14.04
C VAL A 171 -17.91 -7.65 14.20
N THR A 172 -18.32 -8.36 15.25
CA THR A 172 -19.73 -8.55 15.56
C THR A 172 -20.11 -7.74 16.78
N LEU A 173 -21.16 -6.93 16.66
CA LEU A 173 -21.82 -6.30 17.78
C LEU A 173 -22.93 -7.23 18.27
N SER A 174 -22.77 -7.83 19.45
CA SER A 174 -23.74 -8.75 20.03
C SER A 174 -24.43 -8.17 21.25
N TRP A 175 -25.71 -8.47 21.37
CA TRP A 175 -26.52 -8.25 22.56
C TRP A 175 -26.76 -9.61 23.23
N GLN A 176 -26.17 -9.79 24.41
CA GLN A 176 -26.38 -10.96 25.26
C GLN A 176 -27.49 -10.64 26.28
N GLY A 177 -28.74 -10.88 25.88
CA GLY A 177 -29.91 -10.77 26.75
C GLY A 177 -30.72 -12.07 26.79
N THR A 178 -32.04 -11.98 26.72
CA THR A 178 -32.95 -13.13 26.61
C THR A 178 -32.89 -13.84 25.25
N ARG A 179 -32.48 -13.12 24.20
CA ARG A 179 -32.15 -13.66 22.88
C ARG A 179 -30.79 -13.09 22.46
N GLU A 180 -29.97 -13.92 21.85
CA GLU A 180 -28.70 -13.48 21.27
C GLU A 180 -28.98 -12.84 19.91
N VAL A 181 -28.77 -11.52 19.83
CA VAL A 181 -28.86 -10.78 18.56
C VAL A 181 -27.48 -10.28 18.23
N SER A 182 -26.99 -10.58 17.03
CA SER A 182 -25.66 -10.15 16.59
C SER A 182 -25.71 -9.48 15.22
N VAL A 183 -24.94 -8.41 15.07
CA VAL A 183 -24.79 -7.66 13.81
C VAL A 183 -23.33 -7.76 13.36
N PRO A 184 -23.05 -8.42 12.22
CA PRO A 184 -21.70 -8.51 11.69
C PRO A 184 -21.32 -7.27 10.89
N TYR A 185 -20.07 -6.85 11.05
CA TYR A 185 -19.42 -5.77 10.31
C TYR A 185 -18.15 -6.33 9.65
N PRO A 186 -18.02 -6.27 8.33
CA PRO A 186 -16.77 -6.65 7.67
C PRO A 186 -15.66 -5.66 8.06
N VAL A 187 -14.43 -6.17 8.16
CA VAL A 187 -13.24 -5.33 8.31
C VAL A 187 -12.86 -4.79 6.94
N THR A 188 -12.59 -3.49 6.85
CA THR A 188 -12.16 -2.81 5.62
C THR A 188 -10.71 -3.16 5.29
N ALA A 189 -10.26 -2.85 4.07
CA ALA A 189 -8.89 -3.15 3.62
C ALA A 189 -7.80 -2.47 4.48
N ASP A 190 -8.14 -1.35 5.12
CA ASP A 190 -7.32 -0.60 6.07
C ASP A 190 -7.43 -1.12 7.53
N GLY A 191 -8.06 -2.27 7.74
CA GLY A 191 -8.10 -2.96 9.03
C GLY A 191 -9.07 -2.37 10.04
N ARG A 192 -10.12 -1.68 9.57
CA ARG A 192 -11.09 -1.00 10.42
C ARG A 192 -12.47 -1.59 10.28
N ALA A 193 -13.25 -1.51 11.34
CA ALA A 193 -14.69 -1.78 11.29
C ALA A 193 -15.42 -0.67 12.03
N ILE A 194 -16.34 -0.01 11.31
CA ILE A 194 -17.13 1.10 11.84
C ILE A 194 -18.46 0.56 12.32
N VAL A 195 -18.63 0.54 13.64
CA VAL A 195 -19.79 -0.05 14.31
C VAL A 195 -20.73 1.03 14.81
N ARG A 196 -22.05 0.84 14.62
CA ARG A 196 -23.08 1.81 15.03
C ARG A 196 -24.14 1.15 15.90
N VAL A 197 -24.55 1.84 16.97
CA VAL A 197 -25.62 1.40 17.86
C VAL A 197 -26.95 1.26 17.10
N SER A 198 -27.22 2.16 16.15
CA SER A 198 -28.44 2.13 15.33
C SER A 198 -28.67 0.80 14.59
N HIS A 199 -27.62 0.11 14.15
CA HIS A 199 -27.78 -1.18 13.48
C HIS A 199 -28.17 -2.28 14.47
N LEU A 200 -27.62 -2.25 15.70
CA LEU A 200 -28.06 -3.14 16.77
C LEU A 200 -29.51 -2.85 17.16
N ALA A 201 -29.86 -1.58 17.32
CA ALA A 201 -31.22 -1.17 17.64
C ALA A 201 -32.23 -1.67 16.59
N THR A 202 -31.89 -1.54 15.29
CA THR A 202 -32.71 -2.08 14.18
C THR A 202 -32.84 -3.60 14.26
N ALA A 203 -31.74 -4.31 14.50
CA ALA A 203 -31.75 -5.77 14.65
C ALA A 203 -32.59 -6.23 15.85
N LEU A 204 -32.55 -5.50 16.96
CA LEU A 204 -33.36 -5.79 18.15
C LEU A 204 -34.86 -5.61 17.88
N GLN A 205 -35.27 -4.58 17.10
CA GLN A 205 -36.68 -4.41 16.69
C GLN A 205 -37.17 -5.57 15.83
N GLN A 206 -36.34 -6.00 14.88
CA GLN A 206 -36.68 -7.14 14.00
C GLN A 206 -36.88 -8.45 14.79
N HIS A 207 -36.22 -8.58 15.94
CA HIS A 207 -36.35 -9.75 16.82
C HIS A 207 -37.38 -9.56 17.95
N GLU A 208 -38.18 -8.48 17.90
CA GLU A 208 -39.24 -8.13 18.86
C GLU A 208 -38.74 -8.00 20.31
N VAL A 209 -37.50 -7.53 20.51
CA VAL A 209 -36.91 -7.34 21.84
C VAL A 209 -37.24 -5.95 22.35
N SER A 210 -37.89 -5.86 23.51
CA SER A 210 -38.24 -4.57 24.14
C SER A 210 -37.02 -3.82 24.67
N PHE A 211 -36.92 -2.54 24.32
CA PHE A 211 -35.91 -1.60 24.81
C PHE A 211 -36.11 -1.18 26.27
N THR A 212 -37.33 -1.30 26.80
CA THR A 212 -37.65 -0.82 28.16
C THR A 212 -37.08 -1.70 29.27
N THR A 213 -36.50 -2.85 28.91
CA THR A 213 -35.91 -3.82 29.84
C THR A 213 -34.40 -3.90 29.70
N VAL A 214 -33.69 -2.76 29.72
CA VAL A 214 -32.24 -2.74 29.95
C VAL A 214 -31.93 -2.77 31.45
N PRO A 215 -32.03 -3.94 32.13
CA PRO A 215 -31.14 -4.12 33.28
C PRO A 215 -30.34 -5.42 33.27
N ARG A 216 -30.32 -6.23 32.20
CA ARG A 216 -29.56 -7.51 32.19
C ARG A 216 -28.86 -7.89 30.88
N GLY A 217 -28.93 -7.07 29.84
CA GLY A 217 -28.23 -7.33 28.58
C GLY A 217 -26.78 -6.85 28.63
N ARG A 218 -25.81 -7.67 28.24
CA ARG A 218 -24.43 -7.23 28.00
C ARG A 218 -24.22 -7.02 26.51
N ILE A 219 -23.73 -5.85 26.13
CA ILE A 219 -23.30 -5.60 24.75
C ILE A 219 -21.82 -5.90 24.66
N GLU A 220 -21.46 -6.72 23.68
CA GLU A 220 -20.06 -7.04 23.42
C GLU A 220 -19.74 -6.75 21.95
N LEU A 221 -18.59 -6.12 21.75
CA LEU A 221 -17.93 -6.09 20.46
C LEU A 221 -16.94 -7.25 20.43
N VAL A 222 -17.09 -8.12 19.45
CA VAL A 222 -16.21 -9.28 19.27
C VAL A 222 -15.53 -9.18 17.92
N ALA A 223 -14.20 -9.07 17.93
CA ALA A 223 -13.40 -9.17 16.71
C ALA A 223 -13.11 -10.64 16.42
N TRP A 224 -13.39 -11.04 15.18
CA TRP A 224 -13.17 -12.37 14.65
C TRP A 224 -12.17 -12.31 13.50
N HIS A 225 -11.29 -13.30 13.47
CA HIS A 225 -10.50 -13.63 12.31
C HIS A 225 -10.76 -15.08 11.95
N ARG A 226 -11.37 -15.28 10.77
CA ARG A 226 -11.94 -16.58 10.38
C ARG A 226 -12.94 -17.04 11.44
N ASP A 227 -12.72 -18.21 12.05
CA ASP A 227 -13.59 -18.77 13.09
C ASP A 227 -13.04 -18.57 14.51
N GLN A 228 -11.98 -17.77 14.68
CA GLN A 228 -11.36 -17.52 15.98
C GLN A 228 -11.70 -16.12 16.50
N VAL A 229 -12.08 -16.07 17.77
CA VAL A 229 -12.25 -14.81 18.49
C VAL A 229 -10.87 -14.24 18.81
N LEU A 230 -10.56 -13.08 18.24
CA LEU A 230 -9.34 -12.35 18.53
C LEU A 230 -9.44 -11.61 19.87
N ARG A 231 -10.52 -10.85 20.03
CA ARG A 231 -10.70 -9.97 21.18
C ARG A 231 -12.17 -9.66 21.43
N ARG A 232 -12.52 -9.47 22.70
CA ARG A 232 -13.84 -9.04 23.17
C ARG A 232 -13.71 -7.73 23.92
N TRP A 233 -14.59 -6.78 23.63
CA TRP A 233 -14.73 -5.55 24.39
C TRP A 233 -16.16 -5.50 24.96
N PRO A 234 -16.34 -5.48 26.29
CA PRO A 234 -17.62 -5.14 26.87
C PRO A 234 -17.89 -3.66 26.62
N VAL A 235 -19.10 -3.33 26.17
CA VAL A 235 -19.50 -1.97 25.84
C VAL A 235 -20.77 -1.63 26.58
N GLU A 236 -20.78 -0.47 27.23
CA GLU A 236 -21.96 0.02 27.94
C GLU A 236 -22.79 0.92 27.01
N VAL A 237 -24.06 0.59 26.85
CA VAL A 237 -25.04 1.40 26.11
C VAL A 237 -26.26 1.59 26.98
N THR A 238 -26.65 2.84 27.20
CA THR A 238 -27.84 3.16 28.00
C THR A 238 -29.12 2.95 27.20
N ALA A 239 -30.25 2.78 27.88
CA ALA A 239 -31.56 2.71 27.21
C ALA A 239 -31.84 3.98 26.39
N GLU A 240 -31.50 5.16 26.94
CA GLU A 240 -31.62 6.45 26.25
C GLU A 240 -30.78 6.50 24.97
N GLN A 241 -29.55 5.96 25.00
CA GLN A 241 -28.70 5.88 23.80
C GLN A 241 -29.31 4.97 22.74
N LEU A 242 -29.89 3.83 23.15
CA LEU A 242 -30.53 2.89 22.25
C LEU A 242 -31.81 3.48 21.63
N GLU A 243 -32.63 4.18 22.43
CA GLU A 243 -33.82 4.90 21.95
C GLU A 243 -33.43 6.04 21.00
N ALA A 244 -32.41 6.82 21.33
CA ALA A 244 -31.85 7.84 20.44
C ALA A 244 -31.32 7.21 19.14
N ALA A 245 -30.68 6.05 19.22
CA ALA A 245 -30.19 5.31 18.05
C ALA A 245 -31.32 4.81 17.15
N VAL A 246 -32.46 4.40 17.73
CA VAL A 246 -33.68 4.08 16.97
C VAL A 246 -34.18 5.32 16.27
N GLN A 247 -34.33 6.43 16.98
CA GLN A 247 -34.85 7.68 16.41
C GLN A 247 -33.96 8.21 15.27
N MET A 248 -32.63 8.17 15.44
CA MET A 248 -31.67 8.55 14.40
C MET A 248 -31.52 7.50 13.28
N GLY A 249 -31.79 6.23 13.59
CA GLY A 249 -31.65 5.09 12.67
C GLY A 249 -32.89 4.85 11.82
N THR A 250 -34.06 5.35 12.24
CA THR A 250 -35.28 5.27 11.44
C THR A 250 -35.18 6.30 10.32
N PRO A 251 -34.97 5.88 9.06
CA PRO A 251 -34.88 6.84 7.97
C PRO A 251 -36.19 7.61 7.91
N VAL A 252 -36.11 8.94 7.82
CA VAL A 252 -37.27 9.72 7.38
C VAL A 252 -37.59 9.19 6.00
N MET A 253 -38.71 8.49 5.84
CA MET A 253 -39.08 7.84 4.59
C MET A 253 -40.56 8.05 4.33
N ALA A 254 -40.86 8.66 3.19
CA ALA A 254 -42.22 8.84 2.71
C ALA A 254 -42.83 7.48 2.35
N PRO A 255 -44.14 7.29 2.58
CA PRO A 255 -44.84 6.07 2.19
C PRO A 255 -44.72 5.82 0.68
N ARG A 256 -44.72 4.53 0.28
CA ARG A 256 -44.54 4.09 -1.12
C ARG A 256 -45.44 4.82 -2.13
N SER A 257 -46.64 5.22 -1.74
CA SER A 257 -47.58 5.96 -2.58
C SER A 257 -47.11 7.35 -3.01
N ARG A 258 -46.16 7.96 -2.27
CA ARG A 258 -45.58 9.27 -2.57
C ARG A 258 -44.35 9.21 -3.48
N TRP A 259 -43.77 8.02 -3.65
CA TRP A 259 -42.65 7.82 -4.55
C TRP A 259 -43.12 7.83 -6.01
N PRO A 260 -42.33 8.42 -6.94
CA PRO A 260 -42.62 8.33 -8.36
C PRO A 260 -42.67 6.87 -8.83
N ARG A 261 -43.56 6.55 -9.78
CA ARG A 261 -43.69 5.19 -10.34
C ARG A 261 -42.45 4.74 -11.11
N SER A 262 -41.78 5.68 -11.79
CA SER A 262 -40.50 5.46 -12.47
C SER A 262 -39.42 6.20 -11.70
N LEU A 263 -38.41 5.47 -11.21
CA LEU A 263 -37.29 6.07 -10.49
C LEU A 263 -36.11 6.29 -11.44
N VAL A 264 -35.79 7.56 -11.67
CA VAL A 264 -34.64 8.02 -12.42
C VAL A 264 -33.95 9.05 -11.52
N PHE A 265 -32.73 8.76 -11.09
CA PHE A 265 -32.04 9.52 -10.06
C PHE A 265 -31.08 10.54 -10.68
N LYS A 266 -31.13 11.80 -10.25
CA LYS A 266 -30.05 12.77 -10.45
C LYS A 266 -29.34 12.97 -9.12
N ILE A 267 -28.01 12.88 -9.12
CA ILE A 267 -27.22 13.14 -7.92
C ILE A 267 -26.71 14.59 -7.99
N GLY A 268 -26.86 15.32 -6.89
CA GLY A 268 -26.39 16.69 -6.72
C GLY A 268 -25.65 16.85 -5.39
N THR A 269 -24.72 17.80 -5.35
CA THR A 269 -23.87 18.08 -4.18
C THR A 269 -23.90 19.57 -3.90
N GLU A 270 -24.30 19.98 -2.70
CA GLU A 270 -24.41 21.41 -2.38
C GLU A 270 -23.13 22.00 -1.76
N SER A 271 -22.22 21.17 -1.25
CA SER A 271 -20.92 21.61 -0.73
C SER A 271 -20.02 20.41 -0.42
N LEU A 272 -19.01 20.17 -1.26
CA LEU A 272 -17.99 19.16 -1.00
C LEU A 272 -16.61 19.81 -0.90
N PRO A 273 -15.81 19.50 0.13
CA PRO A 273 -14.42 19.91 0.17
C PRO A 273 -13.66 19.24 -0.99
N ALA A 274 -12.96 20.02 -1.82
CA ALA A 274 -12.28 19.55 -3.04
C ALA A 274 -11.19 18.47 -2.83
N ALA A 275 -10.76 18.23 -1.59
CA ALA A 275 -9.70 17.28 -1.23
C ALA A 275 -10.21 15.94 -0.66
N ARG A 276 -11.51 15.65 -0.78
CA ARG A 276 -12.15 14.47 -0.17
C ARG A 276 -12.60 13.45 -1.23
N PRO A 277 -12.73 12.15 -0.87
CA PRO A 277 -13.27 11.14 -1.77
C PRO A 277 -14.63 11.58 -2.34
N ASP A 278 -14.84 11.36 -3.63
CA ASP A 278 -16.04 11.80 -4.34
C ASP A 278 -17.25 10.95 -3.94
N PRO A 279 -18.16 11.44 -3.08
CA PRO A 279 -19.30 10.66 -2.62
C PRO A 279 -20.33 10.43 -3.73
N VAL A 280 -20.26 11.19 -4.82
CA VAL A 280 -21.14 11.03 -5.99
C VAL A 280 -20.88 9.67 -6.62
N SER A 281 -19.60 9.33 -6.84
CA SER A 281 -19.20 8.03 -7.41
C SER A 281 -19.75 6.85 -6.60
N THR A 282 -19.58 6.87 -5.27
CA THR A 282 -20.04 5.80 -4.38
C THR A 282 -21.56 5.62 -4.44
N ILE A 283 -22.34 6.71 -4.40
CA ILE A 283 -23.80 6.64 -4.46
C ILE A 283 -24.28 6.23 -5.85
N GLN A 284 -23.63 6.73 -6.90
CA GLN A 284 -23.91 6.34 -8.28
C GLN A 284 -23.70 4.84 -8.48
N ASP A 285 -22.57 4.31 -8.02
CA ASP A 285 -22.25 2.88 -8.10
C ASP A 285 -23.29 2.03 -7.37
N LEU A 286 -23.73 2.45 -6.17
CA LEU A 286 -24.79 1.76 -5.42
C LEU A 286 -26.12 1.73 -6.16
N LEU A 287 -26.54 2.84 -6.77
CA LEU A 287 -27.76 2.90 -7.56
C LEU A 287 -27.69 1.99 -8.78
N VAL A 288 -26.56 2.03 -9.50
CA VAL A 288 -26.32 1.18 -10.68
C VAL A 288 -26.29 -0.30 -10.31
N GLN A 289 -25.64 -0.67 -9.20
CA GLN A 289 -25.61 -2.05 -8.69
C GLN A 289 -27.00 -2.59 -8.34
N GLN A 290 -27.95 -1.73 -7.97
CA GLN A 290 -29.35 -2.11 -7.73
C GLN A 290 -30.21 -2.11 -9.02
N GLY A 291 -29.59 -1.89 -10.19
CA GLY A 291 -30.30 -1.81 -11.47
C GLY A 291 -31.15 -0.54 -11.65
N LEU A 292 -30.89 0.50 -10.85
CA LEU A 292 -31.61 1.77 -10.93
C LEU A 292 -30.99 2.69 -11.97
N THR A 293 -31.83 3.48 -12.65
CA THR A 293 -31.36 4.41 -13.67
C THR A 293 -30.83 5.70 -13.03
N VAL A 294 -29.59 6.07 -13.35
CA VAL A 294 -28.96 7.32 -12.91
C VAL A 294 -28.75 8.24 -14.12
N VAL A 295 -29.12 9.51 -13.99
CA VAL A 295 -28.87 10.54 -15.01
C VAL A 295 -27.38 10.89 -14.99
N ALA A 296 -26.78 11.06 -16.17
CA ALA A 296 -25.41 11.51 -16.31
C ALA A 296 -25.16 12.79 -15.48
N SER A 297 -24.02 12.81 -14.78
CA SER A 297 -23.64 13.94 -13.95
C SER A 297 -23.44 15.20 -14.80
N GLU A 298 -23.45 16.38 -14.17
CA GLU A 298 -23.24 17.66 -14.89
C GLU A 298 -21.88 17.72 -15.59
N ALA A 299 -20.88 16.99 -15.09
CA ALA A 299 -19.58 16.84 -15.74
C ALA A 299 -19.62 15.91 -16.97
N GLN A 300 -20.49 14.90 -16.96
CA GLN A 300 -20.61 13.91 -18.04
C GLN A 300 -21.53 14.37 -19.17
N GLN A 301 -22.55 15.17 -18.87
CA GLN A 301 -23.49 15.70 -19.87
C GLN A 301 -22.83 16.37 -21.09
N PRO A 302 -21.86 17.29 -20.94
CA PRO A 302 -21.22 17.91 -22.10
C PRO A 302 -20.41 16.91 -22.94
N LEU A 303 -19.83 15.87 -22.32
CA LEU A 303 -19.12 14.82 -23.03
C LEU A 303 -20.09 13.99 -23.88
N VAL A 304 -21.21 13.57 -23.30
CA VAL A 304 -22.25 12.81 -24.01
C VAL A 304 -22.85 13.64 -25.15
N LEU A 305 -23.10 14.93 -24.94
CA LEU A 305 -23.60 15.82 -25.98
C LEU A 305 -22.60 15.95 -27.14
N ARG A 306 -21.31 16.09 -26.84
CA ARG A 306 -20.25 16.16 -27.86
C ARG A 306 -20.16 14.88 -28.70
N GLU A 307 -20.25 13.72 -28.07
CA GLU A 307 -20.27 12.42 -28.77
C GLU A 307 -21.52 12.27 -29.66
N LEU A 308 -22.69 12.70 -29.17
CA LEU A 308 -23.93 12.72 -29.96
C LEU A 308 -23.83 13.68 -31.16
N GLU A 309 -23.27 14.87 -30.97
CA GLU A 309 -23.03 15.83 -32.04
C GLU A 309 -22.08 15.26 -33.10
N GLN A 310 -21.01 14.57 -32.69
CA GLN A 310 -20.09 13.90 -33.60
C GLN A 310 -20.78 12.78 -34.40
N ASN A 311 -21.59 11.93 -33.76
CA ASN A 311 -22.37 10.91 -34.46
C ASN A 311 -23.31 11.52 -35.52
N LEU A 312 -23.91 12.69 -35.23
CA LEU A 312 -24.82 13.38 -36.17
C LEU A 312 -24.11 14.11 -37.31
N THR A 313 -22.78 14.29 -37.24
CA THR A 313 -22.01 14.98 -38.30
C THR A 313 -21.69 14.10 -39.51
N GLY A 314 -22.03 12.81 -39.48
CA GLY A 314 -21.75 11.87 -40.58
C GLY A 314 -20.29 11.44 -40.70
N LEU A 315 -19.48 11.72 -39.68
CA LEU A 315 -18.08 11.27 -39.58
C LEU A 315 -17.93 9.84 -39.05
N VAL A 316 -19.04 9.20 -38.66
CA VAL A 316 -19.10 7.86 -38.09
C VAL A 316 -19.75 6.94 -39.13
N GLU A 317 -19.17 5.76 -39.33
CA GLU A 317 -19.69 4.75 -40.26
C GLU A 317 -21.15 4.39 -39.92
N ASP A 318 -22.02 4.28 -40.93
CA ASP A 318 -23.47 4.08 -40.75
C ASP A 318 -23.81 2.83 -39.92
N ASP A 319 -22.99 1.79 -39.99
CA ASP A 319 -23.17 0.55 -39.21
C ASP A 319 -22.90 0.72 -37.71
N LEU A 320 -22.20 1.80 -37.33
CA LEU A 320 -21.85 2.17 -35.95
C LEU A 320 -22.66 3.38 -35.44
N ALA A 321 -23.46 4.01 -36.31
CA ALA A 321 -24.23 5.19 -35.98
C ALA A 321 -25.38 4.84 -35.01
N ILE A 322 -25.27 5.29 -33.77
CA ILE A 322 -26.34 5.19 -32.78
C ILE A 322 -27.27 6.38 -32.96
N GLY A 323 -28.55 6.13 -33.27
CA GLY A 323 -29.56 7.18 -33.38
C GLY A 323 -29.69 8.01 -32.09
N PRO A 324 -29.99 9.32 -32.18
CA PRO A 324 -30.09 10.17 -31.00
C PRO A 324 -31.26 9.70 -30.12
N GLY A 325 -30.94 9.10 -28.98
CA GLY A 325 -31.90 8.76 -27.95
C GLY A 325 -32.48 10.02 -27.28
N HIS A 326 -33.51 9.83 -26.46
CA HIS A 326 -34.08 10.91 -25.65
C HIS A 326 -33.46 10.89 -24.25
N TRP A 327 -33.05 12.06 -23.76
CA TRP A 327 -32.64 12.23 -22.37
C TRP A 327 -33.83 11.94 -21.44
N ARG A 328 -33.68 10.96 -20.54
CA ARG A 328 -34.67 10.73 -19.49
C ARG A 328 -34.51 11.79 -18.41
N ALA A 329 -35.60 12.51 -18.12
CA ALA A 329 -35.65 13.44 -17.01
C ALA A 329 -35.56 12.69 -15.67
N ALA A 330 -34.87 13.27 -14.70
CA ALA A 330 -34.84 12.75 -13.35
C ALA A 330 -36.20 12.91 -12.66
N THR A 331 -36.62 11.88 -11.94
CA THR A 331 -37.82 11.92 -11.09
C THR A 331 -37.48 12.10 -9.62
N VAL A 332 -36.27 11.69 -9.21
CA VAL A 332 -35.75 11.86 -7.86
C VAL A 332 -34.40 12.56 -7.91
N LEU A 333 -34.26 13.61 -7.09
CA LEU A 333 -33.01 14.30 -6.84
C LEU A 333 -32.40 13.78 -5.54
N VAL A 334 -31.18 13.28 -5.60
CA VAL A 334 -30.38 12.85 -4.45
C VAL A 334 -29.41 13.97 -4.12
N LEU A 335 -29.65 14.68 -3.03
CA LEU A 335 -28.80 15.76 -2.53
C LEU A 335 -27.87 15.22 -1.46
N ILE A 336 -26.57 15.36 -1.69
CA ILE A 336 -25.52 15.07 -0.71
C ILE A 336 -25.08 16.41 -0.11
N THR A 337 -25.27 16.56 1.21
CA THR A 337 -24.85 17.73 1.95
C THR A 337 -23.83 17.35 3.01
N THR A 338 -22.82 18.20 3.19
CA THR A 338 -21.88 18.06 4.30
C THR A 338 -22.26 19.05 5.39
N GLY A 339 -22.64 18.52 6.55
CA GLY A 339 -22.96 19.33 7.72
C GLY A 339 -21.69 19.55 8.54
N SER A 340 -21.26 20.78 8.68
CA SER A 340 -20.31 21.19 9.71
C SER A 340 -21.12 21.84 10.82
N SER A 341 -21.64 21.05 11.78
CA SER A 341 -22.34 21.66 12.92
C SER A 341 -21.41 22.05 14.06
N ASP A 342 -20.16 21.58 14.07
CA ASP A 342 -19.11 22.04 15.00
C ASP A 342 -17.72 21.64 14.48
N ALA A 343 -16.67 22.33 14.95
CA ALA A 343 -15.27 22.05 14.57
C ALA A 343 -14.82 20.58 14.78
N ASN A 344 -15.57 19.83 15.61
CA ASN A 344 -15.33 18.42 15.93
C ASN A 344 -16.41 17.44 15.40
N GLN A 345 -17.43 17.93 14.70
CA GLN A 345 -18.54 17.11 14.20
C GLN A 345 -18.79 17.42 12.72
N SER A 346 -17.99 16.81 11.85
CA SER A 346 -18.33 16.73 10.44
C SER A 346 -19.37 15.64 10.24
N GLY A 347 -20.46 15.91 9.54
CA GLY A 347 -21.47 14.94 9.15
C GLY A 347 -21.72 14.93 7.66
N VAL A 348 -22.25 13.83 7.16
CA VAL A 348 -22.75 13.69 5.78
C VAL A 348 -24.22 13.36 5.85
N SER A 349 -25.03 14.04 5.06
CA SER A 349 -26.41 13.67 4.90
C SER A 349 -26.80 13.53 3.43
N VAL A 350 -27.72 12.61 3.20
CA VAL A 350 -28.31 12.33 1.90
C VAL A 350 -29.80 12.51 1.98
N SER A 351 -30.33 13.37 1.11
CA SER A 351 -31.75 13.66 0.99
C SER A 351 -32.25 13.28 -0.39
N CYS A 352 -33.29 12.45 -0.45
CA CYS A 352 -34.00 12.13 -1.69
C CYS A 352 -35.23 13.03 -1.79
N VAL A 353 -35.33 13.80 -2.87
CA VAL A 353 -36.43 14.74 -3.12
C VAL A 353 -37.13 14.37 -4.41
N ASN A 354 -38.45 14.37 -4.41
CA ASN A 354 -39.22 14.21 -5.63
C ASN A 354 -39.09 15.49 -6.48
N VAL A 355 -38.61 15.38 -7.71
CA VAL A 355 -38.36 16.54 -8.58
C VAL A 355 -39.65 17.26 -8.95
N GLN A 356 -40.76 16.53 -9.12
CA GLN A 356 -42.05 17.09 -9.53
C GLN A 356 -42.76 17.79 -8.37
N THR A 357 -42.83 17.13 -7.21
CA THR A 357 -43.59 17.64 -6.06
C THR A 357 -42.74 18.48 -5.10
N ARG A 358 -41.40 18.46 -5.25
CA ARG A 358 -40.41 19.03 -4.32
C ARG A 358 -40.52 18.49 -2.90
N GLU A 359 -41.16 17.34 -2.74
CA GLU A 359 -41.34 16.69 -1.44
C GLU A 359 -40.10 15.90 -1.05
N LEU A 360 -39.70 15.98 0.23
CA LEU A 360 -38.68 15.12 0.80
C LEU A 360 -39.21 13.68 0.91
N LEU A 361 -38.67 12.80 0.07
CA LEU A 361 -39.00 11.38 0.06
C LEU A 361 -38.21 10.60 1.09
N ALA A 362 -36.93 10.93 1.26
CA ALA A 362 -36.14 10.34 2.31
C ALA A 362 -34.99 11.21 2.79
N ARG A 363 -34.57 11.04 4.04
CA ARG A 363 -33.37 11.68 4.60
C ARG A 363 -32.59 10.72 5.48
N LEU A 364 -31.28 10.70 5.25
CA LEU A 364 -30.29 9.93 6.01
C LEU A 364 -29.22 10.89 6.50
N ASP A 365 -29.01 10.96 7.81
CA ASP A 365 -27.94 11.76 8.42
C ASP A 365 -26.92 10.82 9.08
N VAL A 366 -25.62 11.07 8.85
CA VAL A 366 -24.50 10.31 9.43
C VAL A 366 -23.45 11.29 9.95
N THR A 367 -23.16 11.20 11.24
CA THR A 367 -22.05 11.89 11.91
C THR A 367 -20.73 11.18 11.62
N ALA A 368 -19.65 11.91 11.32
CA ALA A 368 -18.33 11.30 11.18
C ALA A 368 -17.77 10.88 12.53
N GLY A 369 -17.16 9.69 12.56
CA GLY A 369 -16.35 9.24 13.69
C GLY A 369 -14.90 9.76 13.60
N PRO A 370 -13.97 9.20 14.39
CA PRO A 370 -12.53 9.52 14.33
C PRO A 370 -11.90 9.22 12.95
N GLU A 371 -12.58 8.42 12.14
CA GLU A 371 -12.26 8.12 10.73
C GLU A 371 -12.34 9.35 9.82
N GLY A 372 -13.06 10.39 10.26
CA GLY A 372 -13.43 11.52 9.43
C GLY A 372 -14.45 11.16 8.35
N PHE A 373 -14.37 11.87 7.23
CA PHE A 373 -15.42 11.89 6.20
C PHE A 373 -15.57 10.56 5.45
N SER A 374 -14.47 9.84 5.17
CA SER A 374 -14.53 8.54 4.48
C SER A 374 -15.36 7.53 5.25
N GLY A 375 -15.09 7.38 6.56
CA GLY A 375 -15.88 6.46 7.38
C GLY A 375 -17.35 6.86 7.53
N ALA A 376 -17.66 8.15 7.47
CA ALA A 376 -19.04 8.63 7.41
C ALA A 376 -19.73 8.20 6.10
N LEU A 377 -19.01 8.27 4.97
CA LEU A 377 -19.52 7.81 3.67
C LEU A 377 -19.75 6.30 3.65
N ASP A 378 -18.87 5.49 4.25
CA ASP A 378 -19.05 4.04 4.30
C ASP A 378 -20.33 3.66 5.06
N VAL A 379 -20.57 4.30 6.21
CA VAL A 379 -21.81 4.10 6.97
C VAL A 379 -23.03 4.60 6.19
N LEU A 380 -22.89 5.73 5.50
CA LEU A 380 -23.96 6.29 4.68
C LEU A 380 -24.29 5.36 3.50
N ALA A 381 -23.29 4.78 2.85
CA ALA A 381 -23.45 3.81 1.77
C ALA A 381 -24.26 2.59 2.23
N ILE A 382 -23.94 2.03 3.41
CA ILE A 382 -24.69 0.90 3.99
C ILE A 382 -26.15 1.30 4.28
N ARG A 383 -26.36 2.47 4.91
CA ARG A 383 -27.72 2.96 5.21
C ARG A 383 -28.53 3.23 3.94
N PHE A 384 -27.89 3.80 2.93
CA PHE A 384 -28.51 4.06 1.64
C PHE A 384 -28.86 2.76 0.93
N GLN A 385 -27.97 1.76 0.92
CA GLN A 385 -28.27 0.44 0.38
C GLN A 385 -29.49 -0.21 1.08
N ASN A 386 -29.59 -0.08 2.41
CA ASN A 386 -30.76 -0.54 3.15
C ASN A 386 -32.02 0.22 2.74
N LEU A 387 -31.95 1.53 2.53
CA LEU A 387 -33.07 2.31 1.99
C LEU A 387 -33.51 1.80 0.62
N LEU A 388 -32.56 1.54 -0.29
CA LEU A 388 -32.85 1.07 -1.64
C LEU A 388 -33.64 -0.26 -1.64
N ARG A 389 -33.38 -1.15 -0.67
CA ARG A 389 -34.14 -2.41 -0.51
C ARG A 389 -35.61 -2.20 -0.15
N HIS A 390 -35.98 -1.06 0.42
CA HIS A 390 -37.35 -0.75 0.84
C HIS A 390 -38.14 0.01 -0.22
N LEU A 391 -37.47 0.46 -1.29
CA LEU A 391 -38.11 1.11 -2.42
C LEU A 391 -39.16 0.19 -3.07
N PRO A 392 -40.22 0.76 -3.66
CA PRO A 392 -41.22 -0.04 -4.36
C PRO A 392 -40.53 -0.88 -5.45
N ASN A 393 -40.79 -2.19 -5.48
CA ASN A 393 -40.26 -3.09 -6.51
C ASN A 393 -40.53 -2.50 -7.90
N HIS A 394 -39.47 -2.14 -8.59
CA HIS A 394 -39.56 -1.84 -10.01
C HIS A 394 -39.69 -3.18 -10.72
N ALA A 395 -40.89 -3.47 -11.20
CA ALA A 395 -40.97 -4.21 -12.44
C ALA A 395 -40.17 -3.38 -13.45
N ILE A 396 -38.96 -3.86 -13.75
CA ILE A 396 -38.19 -3.44 -14.93
C ILE A 396 -39.21 -3.35 -16.07
N PRO A 397 -39.41 -2.19 -16.72
CA PRO A 397 -40.33 -2.12 -17.82
C PRO A 397 -39.84 -3.12 -18.87
N SER A 398 -40.63 -4.17 -19.10
CA SER A 398 -40.40 -5.11 -20.19
C SER A 398 -40.25 -4.30 -21.47
N GLU A 399 -39.19 -4.60 -22.21
CA GLU A 399 -38.91 -4.09 -23.54
C GLU A 399 -40.21 -3.96 -24.36
N ARG A 400 -40.49 -2.73 -24.79
CA ARG A 400 -41.36 -2.42 -25.91
C ARG A 400 -40.69 -1.38 -26.76
#